data_AF-A0A4Y2LKR0-F1
#
_entry.id   AF-A0A4Y2LKR0-F1
#
_cell.length_a   1.000
_cell.length_b   1.000
_cell.length_c   1.000
_cell.angle_alpha   90.00
_cell.angle_beta   90.00
_cell.angle_gamma   90.00
#
_symmetry.space_group_name_H-M   'P 1'
#
loop_
_entity.id
_entity.type
_entity.pdbx_description
1 polymer ?
#
loop_
_entity_poly.entity_id
_entity_poly.type
_entity_poly.pdbx_seq_one_letter_code
_entity_poly.pdbx_strand_id
1 'polypeptide(L)'
;MVHFRSLYISEILVRNVSTVHDCWQKWSREGTASRRSGFGRPRGTTEREDCCVRRMAMAHRTASAAKIRATVGTTVTQRTVTGLLRLLHRQLRARRPVA
;
A
#
# COMPACT_ATOMS: atom_id res chain seq x y z
N MET A 1 36.14 8.78 -16.28
CA MET A 1 35.65 8.95 -14.89
C MET A 1 34.72 10.14 -14.85
N VAL A 2 33.43 9.94 -14.61
CA VAL A 2 32.48 11.06 -14.46
C VAL A 2 32.73 11.65 -13.07
N HIS A 3 33.27 12.87 -12.99
CA HIS A 3 33.50 13.52 -11.70
C HIS A 3 32.16 13.97 -11.11
N PHE A 4 31.70 13.28 -10.07
CA PHE A 4 30.49 13.63 -9.34
C PHE A 4 30.72 14.84 -8.44
N ARG A 5 30.43 16.06 -8.92
CA ARG A 5 30.43 17.29 -8.10
C ARG A 5 29.08 17.45 -7.40
N SER A 6 28.96 16.85 -6.21
CA SER A 6 27.74 16.91 -5.37
C SER A 6 27.24 18.34 -5.13
N LEU A 7 28.15 19.31 -4.93
CA LEU A 7 27.85 20.73 -4.71
C LEU A 7 27.13 21.39 -5.89
N TYR A 8 27.57 21.10 -7.12
CA TYR A 8 26.96 21.66 -8.34
C TYR A 8 25.55 21.11 -8.57
N ILE A 9 25.37 19.82 -8.29
CA ILE A 9 24.08 19.14 -8.44
C ILE A 9 23.08 19.59 -7.37
N SER A 10 23.54 19.82 -6.12
CA SER A 10 22.69 20.36 -5.06
C SER A 10 22.16 21.76 -5.35
N GLU A 11 22.98 22.60 -6.01
CA GLU A 11 22.62 23.97 -6.38
C GLU A 11 21.54 23.98 -7.48
N ILE A 12 21.68 23.12 -8.49
CA ILE A 12 20.67 22.94 -9.55
C ILE A 12 19.36 22.36 -9.01
N LEU A 13 19.45 21.35 -8.14
CA LEU A 13 18.27 20.66 -7.63
C LEU A 13 17.62 21.36 -6.42
N VAL A 14 18.24 22.42 -5.89
CA VAL A 14 17.84 23.12 -4.66
C VAL A 14 17.59 22.10 -3.53
N ARG A 15 18.53 21.16 -3.38
CA ARG A 15 18.48 20.09 -2.39
C ARG A 15 19.76 20.07 -1.56
N ASN A 16 19.68 19.49 -0.37
CA ASN A 16 20.83 19.40 0.51
C ASN A 16 21.91 18.48 -0.11
N VAL A 17 23.18 18.90 -0.05
CA VAL A 17 24.35 18.15 -0.52
C VAL A 17 24.37 16.71 0.02
N SER A 18 23.97 16.51 1.28
CA SER A 18 23.89 15.18 1.90
C SER A 18 22.88 14.30 1.18
N THR A 19 21.71 14.83 0.78
CA THR A 19 20.69 14.05 0.06
C THR A 19 21.14 13.64 -1.33
N VAL A 20 21.92 14.48 -2.01
CA VAL A 20 22.51 14.19 -3.32
C VAL A 20 23.61 13.14 -3.18
N HIS A 21 24.45 13.27 -2.16
CA HIS A 21 25.49 12.29 -1.84
C HIS A 21 24.90 10.92 -1.47
N ASP A 22 23.90 10.87 -0.59
CA ASP A 22 23.23 9.63 -0.17
C ASP A 22 22.56 8.92 -1.35
N CYS A 23 21.93 9.68 -2.24
CA CYS A 23 21.33 9.16 -3.47
C CYS A 23 22.39 8.55 -4.38
N TRP A 24 23.53 9.22 -4.57
CA TRP A 24 24.63 8.73 -5.38
C TRP A 24 25.27 7.47 -4.80
N GLN A 25 25.54 7.44 -3.49
CA GLN A 25 26.08 6.26 -2.81
C GLN A 25 25.13 5.06 -2.94
N LYS A 26 23.83 5.30 -2.78
CA LYS A 26 22.82 4.26 -2.96
C LYS A 26 22.78 3.74 -4.40
N TRP A 27 22.80 4.63 -5.39
CA TRP A 27 22.82 4.24 -6.80
C TRP A 27 24.09 3.48 -7.16
N SER A 28 25.26 3.93 -6.69
CA SER A 28 26.55 3.25 -6.90
C SER A 28 26.54 1.81 -6.36
N ARG A 29 25.89 1.59 -5.21
CA ARG A 29 25.82 0.27 -4.57
C ARG A 29 24.74 -0.65 -5.16
N GLU A 30 23.58 -0.11 -5.52
CA GLU A 30 22.38 -0.89 -5.89
C GLU A 30 22.08 -0.87 -7.41
N GLY A 31 22.82 -0.07 -8.19
CA GLY A 31 22.58 0.15 -9.62
C GLY A 31 21.22 0.80 -9.93
N THR A 32 20.48 1.24 -8.92
CA THR A 32 19.06 1.57 -9.01
C THR A 32 18.76 2.86 -8.27
N ALA A 33 18.18 3.84 -8.97
CA ALA A 33 17.75 5.12 -8.37
C ALA A 33 16.37 5.03 -7.70
N SER A 34 15.73 3.85 -7.76
CA SER A 34 14.41 3.63 -7.18
C SER A 34 14.42 3.69 -5.66
N ARG A 35 13.36 4.22 -5.07
CA ARG A 35 13.10 4.11 -3.64
C ARG A 35 12.64 2.70 -3.34
N ARG A 36 13.13 2.12 -2.25
CA ARG A 36 12.58 0.86 -1.76
C ARG A 36 11.11 1.09 -1.42
N SER A 37 10.24 0.15 -1.80
CA SER A 37 8.87 0.16 -1.32
C SER A 37 8.91 0.16 0.21
N GLY A 38 8.21 1.11 0.82
CA GLY A 38 8.12 1.17 2.27
C GLY A 38 7.42 -0.09 2.79
N PHE A 39 7.99 -0.72 3.80
CA PHE A 39 7.24 -1.67 4.61
C PHE A 39 6.27 -0.84 5.46
N GLY A 40 5.03 -0.74 5.00
CA GLY A 40 3.97 -0.07 5.76
C GLY A 40 3.75 -0.74 7.12
N ARG A 41 3.01 -0.07 8.01
CA ARG A 41 2.63 -0.63 9.31
C ARG A 41 2.01 -2.03 9.12
N PRO A 42 2.43 -3.04 9.93
CA PRO A 42 1.83 -4.37 9.88
C PRO A 42 0.31 -4.27 9.98
N ARG A 43 -0.39 -4.92 9.06
CA ARG A 43 -1.85 -4.95 9.10
C ARG A 43 -2.27 -5.81 10.29
N GLY A 44 -3.30 -5.35 11.01
CA GLY A 44 -3.98 -6.15 12.02
C GLY A 44 -4.88 -7.24 11.43
N THR A 45 -4.87 -7.42 10.10
CA THR A 45 -5.57 -8.50 9.41
C THR A 45 -4.58 -9.33 8.61
N THR A 46 -4.80 -10.64 8.59
CA THR A 46 -4.06 -11.55 7.73
C THR A 46 -4.65 -11.56 6.32
N GLU A 47 -3.85 -11.97 5.33
CA GLU A 47 -4.33 -12.09 3.95
C GLU A 47 -5.50 -13.09 3.83
N ARG A 48 -5.51 -14.13 4.66
CA ARG A 48 -6.58 -15.12 4.71
C ARG A 48 -7.91 -14.52 5.19
N GLU A 49 -7.85 -13.64 6.20
CA GLU A 49 -9.01 -12.91 6.72
C GLU A 49 -9.55 -11.93 5.68
N ASP A 50 -8.67 -11.11 5.07
CA ASP A 50 -9.04 -10.18 4.00
C ASP A 50 -9.69 -10.93 2.81
N CYS A 51 -9.13 -12.08 2.42
CA CYS A 51 -9.70 -12.95 1.38
C CYS A 51 -11.09 -13.47 1.74
N CYS A 52 -11.29 -13.90 2.99
CA CYS A 52 -12.59 -14.40 3.46
C CYS A 52 -13.65 -13.28 3.42
N VAL A 53 -13.31 -12.07 3.93
CA VAL A 53 -14.19 -10.90 3.87
C VAL A 53 -14.59 -10.57 2.43
N ARG A 54 -13.62 -10.56 1.50
CA ARG A 54 -13.89 -10.30 0.07
C ARG A 54 -14.81 -11.34 -0.55
N ARG A 55 -14.55 -12.63 -0.31
CA ARG A 55 -15.40 -13.72 -0.83
C ARG A 55 -16.81 -13.64 -0.27
N MET A 56 -16.96 -13.42 1.03
CA MET A 56 -18.27 -13.29 1.66
C MET A 56 -19.05 -12.08 1.16
N ALA A 57 -18.38 -10.93 0.99
CA ALA A 57 -19.01 -9.73 0.46
C ALA A 57 -19.43 -9.88 -1.00
N MET A 58 -18.68 -10.66 -1.80
CA MET A 58 -19.06 -10.97 -3.19
C MET A 58 -20.20 -12.00 -3.27
N ALA A 59 -20.15 -13.07 -2.47
CA ALA A 59 -21.16 -14.14 -2.47
C ALA A 59 -22.47 -13.72 -1.79
N HIS A 60 -22.39 -12.91 -0.73
CA HIS A 60 -23.53 -12.49 0.07
C HIS A 60 -23.56 -10.96 0.17
N ARG A 61 -24.05 -10.32 -0.89
CA ARG A 61 -24.11 -8.86 -1.02
C ARG A 61 -24.87 -8.15 0.12
N THR A 62 -25.74 -8.85 0.83
CA THR A 62 -26.52 -8.34 1.97
C THR A 62 -26.00 -8.80 3.33
N ALA A 63 -24.92 -9.59 3.39
CA ALA A 63 -24.36 -10.05 4.65
C ALA A 63 -23.90 -8.88 5.52
N SER A 64 -24.36 -8.86 6.76
CA SER A 64 -23.94 -7.84 7.73
C SER A 64 -22.49 -8.03 8.15
N ALA A 65 -21.83 -6.94 8.55
CA ALA A 65 -20.46 -7.00 9.08
C ALA A 65 -20.34 -7.94 10.29
N ALA A 66 -21.42 -8.09 11.08
CA ALA A 66 -21.46 -9.04 12.19
C ALA A 66 -21.44 -10.50 11.72
N LYS A 67 -22.19 -10.84 10.67
CA LYS A 67 -22.20 -12.18 10.06
C LYS A 67 -20.85 -12.54 9.45
N ILE A 68 -20.20 -11.57 8.81
CA ILE A 68 -18.87 -11.74 8.23
C ILE A 68 -17.84 -11.94 9.34
N ARG A 69 -17.84 -11.11 10.39
CA ARG A 69 -16.95 -11.28 11.55
C ARG A 69 -17.11 -12.65 12.22
N ALA A 70 -18.35 -13.11 12.40
CA ALA A 70 -18.61 -14.43 12.98
C ALA A 70 -18.01 -15.59 12.16
N THR A 71 -17.82 -15.40 10.86
CA THR A 71 -17.26 -16.41 9.96
C THR A 71 -15.73 -16.29 9.82
N VAL A 72 -15.20 -15.05 9.87
CA VAL A 72 -13.76 -14.75 9.74
C VAL A 72 -13.00 -15.05 11.05
N GLY A 73 -13.64 -14.83 12.19
CA GLY A 73 -13.05 -15.01 13.52
C GLY A 73 -12.97 -13.72 14.35
N THR A 74 -12.53 -13.84 15.61
CA THR A 74 -12.49 -12.74 16.59
C THR A 74 -11.32 -11.77 16.41
N THR A 75 -10.30 -12.14 15.63
CA THR A 75 -9.11 -11.31 15.37
C THR A 75 -9.48 -10.00 14.67
N VAL A 76 -10.51 -10.02 13.82
CA VAL A 76 -10.90 -8.86 13.01
C VAL A 76 -12.00 -8.08 13.72
N THR A 77 -11.71 -6.83 14.06
CA THR A 77 -12.71 -5.93 14.65
C THR A 77 -13.82 -5.59 13.65
N GLN A 78 -15.03 -5.33 14.15
CA GLN A 78 -16.17 -4.94 13.31
C GLN A 78 -15.91 -3.67 12.50
N ARG A 79 -15.11 -2.74 13.05
CA ARG A 79 -14.70 -1.51 12.37
C ARG A 79 -13.84 -1.82 11.14
N THR A 80 -12.94 -2.78 11.24
CA THR A 80 -12.10 -3.23 10.12
C THR A 80 -12.95 -3.91 9.04
N VAL A 81 -13.86 -4.81 9.42
CA VAL A 81 -14.78 -5.46 8.46
C VAL A 81 -15.65 -4.43 7.74
N THR A 82 -16.19 -3.45 8.46
CA THR A 82 -17.04 -2.39 7.87
C THR A 82 -16.25 -1.48 6.93
N GLY A 83 -15.01 -1.14 7.28
CA GLY A 83 -14.11 -0.37 6.41
C GLY A 83 -13.77 -1.11 5.12
N LEU A 84 -13.46 -2.41 5.21
CA LEU A 84 -13.18 -3.27 4.06
C LEU A 84 -14.40 -3.43 3.15
N LEU A 85 -15.60 -3.66 3.72
CA LEU A 85 -16.86 -3.73 2.98
C LEU A 85 -17.13 -2.43 2.20
N ARG A 86 -16.93 -1.26 2.82
CA ARG A 86 -17.08 0.04 2.16
C ARG A 86 -16.10 0.22 1.01
N LEU A 87 -14.83 -0.17 1.21
CA LEU A 87 -13.82 -0.12 0.15
C LEU A 87 -14.19 -1.04 -1.01
N LEU A 88 -14.64 -2.25 -0.72
CA LEU A 88 -15.06 -3.21 -1.73
C LEU A 88 -16.27 -2.72 -2.51
N HIS A 89 -17.29 -2.17 -1.83
CA HIS A 89 -18.41 -1.52 -2.49
C HIS A 89 -17.98 -0.36 -3.39
N ARG A 90 -16.99 0.44 -2.96
CA ARG A 90 -16.44 1.54 -3.77
C ARG A 90 -15.72 1.01 -5.02
N GLN A 91 -14.94 -0.06 -4.90
CA GLN A 91 -14.25 -0.68 -6.04
C GLN A 91 -15.22 -1.37 -7.00
N LEU A 92 -16.25 -2.04 -6.49
CA LEU A 92 -17.30 -2.66 -7.30
C LEU A 92 -18.12 -1.60 -8.06
N ARG A 93 -18.41 -0.45 -7.44
CA ARG A 93 -19.09 0.68 -8.11
C ARG A 93 -18.20 1.39 -9.14
N ALA A 94 -16.88 1.40 -8.93
CA ALA A 94 -15.93 2.05 -9.84
C ALA A 94 -15.73 1.27 -11.15
N ARG A 95 -16.03 -0.03 -11.18
CA ARG A 95 -16.06 -0.83 -12.40
C ARG A 95 -17.40 -0.63 -13.11
N ARG A 96 -17.56 0.52 -13.79
CA ARG A 96 -18.60 0.66 -14.83
C ARG A 96 -18.36 -0.40 -15.91
N PRO A 97 -19.40 -1.01 -16.48
CA PRO A 97 -19.24 -1.81 -17.70
C PRO A 97 -18.64 -0.90 -18.77
N VAL A 98 -17.54 -1.34 -19.38
CA VAL A 98 -17.14 -0.80 -20.68
C VAL A 98 -18.22 -1.27 -21.65
N ALA A 99 -19.12 -0.36 -22.01
CA ALA A 99 -19.96 -0.52 -23.18
C ALA A 99 -19.13 -0.21 -24.43
#